data_AF-A0AAU8DXQ3-F1
#
_entry.id   AF-A0AAU8DXQ3-F1
#
_cell.length_a   1.000
_cell.length_b   1.000
_cell.length_c   1.000
_cell.angle_alpha   90.00
_cell.angle_beta   90.00
_cell.angle_gamma   90.00
#
_symmetry.space_group_name_H-M   'P 1'
#
loop_
_entity.id
_entity.type
_entity.pdbx_description
1 polymer ?
#
loop_
_entity_poly.entity_id
_entity_poly.type
_entity_poly.pdbx_seq_one_letter_code
_entity_poly.pdbx_strand_id
1 'polypeptide(L)'
;MASNKHIPQVRNPPSGDGHHISYRDMTATELAEREARQNAHDAMLARQAAFERSRQIAPIAQAPVRAGCVFAKSCNLPDAIIDYANPSGMVPTDSLEDYGEIAWLGAREVDESGLLNLQTISGTTLSLGLGQLALRAPALAAPVIGAGVALGTAAAATLTGLVALFWTPTLGDSALYTEDQLRALKHARTRMRLQIEQREDGSLKGYAFYTGKNRDWEMVDVVQIALRDSQYIADLGAGIELIWTPALDASDILGIPKLEAAPQAPHIWVYPPTKLADGIIVNPVYPPEYKDFILVFPVGSGVKPVYVVVSVSGRKLPNPDHDYHSAPETEEITGFSGLKEAKRKTPKQGGGGLRERWTDAKGRRIYEWDSLHGELEAYRASDGSHLGSFDHKTGEQIDLPKKDRNIKRFL
;
A
#
# COMPACT_ATOMS: atom_id res chain seq x y z
N MET A 1 5.69 45.61 69.98
CA MET A 1 4.39 45.87 69.33
C MET A 1 3.93 44.57 68.71
N ALA A 2 3.06 43.80 69.38
CA ALA A 2 2.64 42.47 68.96
C ALA A 2 1.66 42.57 67.78
N SER A 3 1.98 41.90 66.67
CA SER A 3 1.13 41.79 65.49
C SER A 3 -0.10 40.96 65.83
N ASN A 4 -1.30 41.56 65.80
CA ASN A 4 -2.57 40.85 65.86
C ASN A 4 -2.69 39.94 64.63
N LYS A 5 -2.34 38.65 64.79
CA LYS A 5 -2.68 37.62 63.79
C LYS A 5 -4.20 37.46 63.78
N HIS A 6 -4.84 37.92 62.71
CA HIS A 6 -6.28 37.79 62.54
C HIS A 6 -6.62 36.29 62.35
N ILE A 7 -7.13 35.64 63.40
CA ILE A 7 -7.55 34.23 63.34
C ILE A 7 -8.87 34.19 62.57
N PRO A 8 -9.00 33.37 61.52
CA PRO A 8 -10.25 33.28 60.76
C PRO A 8 -11.40 32.79 61.63
N GLN A 9 -12.59 33.37 61.42
CA GLN A 9 -13.79 33.03 62.18
C GLN A 9 -14.73 32.10 61.40
N VAL A 10 -15.40 31.21 62.12
CA VAL A 10 -16.43 30.30 61.60
C VAL A 10 -17.76 30.58 62.30
N ARG A 11 -18.86 30.47 61.55
CA ARG A 11 -20.22 30.70 62.06
C ARG A 11 -20.59 29.60 63.08
N ASN A 12 -21.13 30.00 64.22
CA ASN A 12 -21.65 29.05 65.20
C ASN A 12 -22.93 28.38 64.72
N PRO A 13 -23.22 27.14 65.16
CA PRO A 13 -24.53 26.53 64.98
C PRO A 13 -25.61 27.44 65.60
N PRO A 14 -26.82 27.52 65.01
CA PRO A 14 -27.89 28.36 65.56
C PRO A 14 -28.24 27.92 66.99
N SER A 15 -28.32 28.88 67.92
CA SER A 15 -28.72 28.68 69.31
C SER A 15 -29.70 29.79 69.70
N GLY A 16 -30.79 29.43 70.40
CA GLY A 16 -31.92 30.33 70.68
C GLY A 16 -32.80 30.61 69.46
N ASP A 17 -33.61 31.68 69.52
CA ASP A 17 -34.76 32.04 68.66
C ASP A 17 -34.45 32.29 67.17
N GLY A 18 -33.37 31.74 66.62
CA GLY A 18 -33.08 31.65 65.19
C GLY A 18 -32.64 32.95 64.51
N HIS A 19 -32.72 34.10 65.19
CA HIS A 19 -32.54 35.42 64.57
C HIS A 19 -31.16 36.08 64.75
N HIS A 20 -30.21 35.47 65.49
CA HIS A 20 -28.86 36.01 65.69
C HIS A 20 -27.78 35.07 65.17
N ILE A 21 -26.98 35.55 64.19
CA ILE A 21 -25.80 34.83 63.68
C ILE A 21 -24.60 35.26 64.51
N SER A 22 -23.99 34.32 65.24
CA SER A 22 -22.72 34.55 65.96
C SER A 22 -21.57 33.81 65.29
N TYR A 23 -20.36 34.35 65.46
CA TYR A 23 -19.11 33.81 64.92
C TYR A 23 -18.16 33.49 66.07
N ARG A 24 -17.31 32.48 65.89
CA ARG A 24 -16.21 32.16 66.79
C ARG A 24 -14.91 32.00 66.03
N ASP A 25 -13.78 32.19 66.69
CA ASP A 25 -12.49 31.89 66.12
C ASP A 25 -12.37 30.38 65.84
N MET A 26 -11.70 30.03 64.75
CA MET A 26 -11.44 28.63 64.41
C MET A 26 -10.52 27.98 65.45
N THR A 27 -10.85 26.76 65.86
CA THR A 27 -10.00 25.95 66.73
C THR A 27 -8.73 25.49 65.99
N ALA A 28 -7.69 25.08 66.73
CA ALA A 28 -6.44 24.60 66.13
C ALA A 28 -6.66 23.45 65.13
N THR A 29 -7.59 22.54 65.43
CA THR A 29 -7.95 21.41 64.55
C THR A 29 -8.62 21.89 63.26
N GLU A 30 -9.57 22.82 63.35
CA GLU A 30 -10.25 23.39 62.19
C GLU A 30 -9.29 24.21 61.31
N LEU A 31 -8.33 24.89 61.94
CA LEU A 31 -7.26 25.62 61.23
C LEU A 31 -6.38 24.65 60.44
N ALA A 32 -5.97 23.53 61.05
CA ALA A 32 -5.16 22.50 60.41
C ALA A 32 -5.90 21.82 59.24
N GLU A 33 -7.21 21.54 59.39
CA GLU A 33 -8.01 21.01 58.28
C GLU A 33 -8.14 21.99 57.12
N ARG A 34 -8.30 23.28 57.42
CA ARG A 34 -8.36 24.32 56.39
C ARG A 34 -7.03 24.44 55.65
N GLU A 35 -5.93 24.43 56.38
CA GLU A 35 -4.58 24.45 55.81
C GLU A 35 -4.33 23.22 54.94
N ALA A 36 -4.77 22.02 55.37
CA ALA A 36 -4.69 20.81 54.57
C ALA A 36 -5.51 20.89 53.27
N ARG A 37 -6.74 21.45 53.30
CA ARG A 37 -7.56 21.67 52.10
C ARG A 37 -6.93 22.69 51.16
N GLN A 38 -6.34 23.75 51.70
CA GLN A 38 -5.65 24.78 50.93
C GLN A 38 -4.39 24.22 50.26
N ASN A 39 -3.57 23.46 51.00
CA ASN A 39 -2.39 22.79 50.45
C ASN A 39 -2.76 21.77 49.36
N ALA A 40 -3.87 21.03 49.50
CA ALA A 40 -4.34 20.10 48.48
C ALA A 40 -4.80 20.84 47.21
N HIS A 41 -5.45 21.99 47.36
CA HIS A 41 -5.86 22.84 46.25
C HIS A 41 -4.65 23.46 45.52
N ASP A 42 -3.67 23.96 46.28
CA ASP A 42 -2.44 24.54 45.72
C ASP A 42 -1.59 23.47 45.01
N ALA A 43 -1.56 22.24 45.53
CA ALA A 43 -0.91 21.11 44.87
C ALA A 43 -1.63 20.71 43.57
N MET A 44 -2.96 20.81 43.51
CA MET A 44 -3.75 20.57 42.30
C MET A 44 -3.49 21.66 41.24
N LEU A 45 -3.48 22.93 41.62
CA LEU A 45 -3.11 24.04 40.75
C LEU A 45 -1.67 23.93 40.24
N ALA A 46 -0.72 23.52 41.09
CA ALA A 46 0.67 23.30 40.68
C ALA A 46 0.80 22.16 39.66
N ARG A 47 0.00 21.09 39.79
CA ARG A 47 -0.08 20.01 38.79
C ARG A 47 -0.69 20.49 37.47
N GLN A 48 -1.74 21.32 37.53
CA GLN A 48 -2.32 21.95 36.34
C GLN A 48 -1.31 22.87 35.65
N ALA A 49 -0.61 23.73 36.38
CA ALA A 49 0.42 24.62 35.84
C ALA A 49 1.62 23.85 35.26
N ALA A 50 2.01 22.73 35.88
CA ALA A 50 3.03 21.84 35.33
C ALA A 50 2.56 21.16 34.03
N PHE A 51 1.29 20.73 33.98
CA PHE A 51 0.68 20.19 32.77
C PHE A 51 0.55 21.24 31.66
N GLU A 52 0.19 22.48 31.98
CA GLU A 52 0.12 23.59 31.02
C GLU A 52 1.50 24.05 30.55
N ARG A 53 2.52 24.08 31.41
CA ARG A 53 3.92 24.29 30.99
C ARG A 53 4.43 23.17 30.10
N SER A 54 3.99 21.93 30.30
CA SER A 54 4.31 20.83 29.39
C SER A 54 3.65 20.99 28.01
N ARG A 55 2.58 21.80 27.90
CA ARG A 55 1.89 22.12 26.64
C ARG A 55 2.37 23.42 25.97
N GLN A 56 3.02 24.33 26.68
CA GLN A 56 3.53 25.59 26.13
C GLN A 56 4.95 25.43 25.57
N ILE A 57 5.01 24.94 24.32
CA ILE A 57 5.99 25.27 23.27
C ILE A 57 7.48 25.13 23.67
N ALA A 58 8.02 23.93 23.43
CA ALA A 58 9.42 23.82 23.03
C ALA A 58 9.58 24.45 21.63
N PRO A 59 10.63 25.24 21.37
CA PRO A 59 10.92 25.80 20.05
C PRO A 59 11.09 24.69 19.01
N ILE A 60 10.72 25.00 17.77
CA ILE A 60 10.68 24.11 16.60
C ILE A 60 12.09 23.56 16.32
N ALA A 61 12.44 22.47 16.98
CA ALA A 61 13.36 21.48 16.46
C ALA A 61 12.56 20.60 15.49
N GLN A 62 13.14 20.30 14.33
CA GLN A 62 12.57 19.42 13.31
C GLN A 62 11.86 18.25 13.99
N ALA A 63 10.53 18.21 13.84
CA ALA A 63 9.71 17.28 14.58
C ALA A 63 10.23 15.85 14.33
N PRO A 64 10.49 15.05 15.38
CA PRO A 64 10.87 13.67 15.18
C PRO A 64 9.76 12.98 14.36
N VAL A 65 10.17 12.12 13.42
CA VAL A 65 9.26 11.30 12.59
C VAL A 65 8.21 10.70 13.52
N ARG A 66 6.96 11.16 13.40
CA ARG A 66 5.86 10.62 14.18
C ARG A 66 5.70 9.16 13.76
N ALA A 67 5.86 8.22 14.69
CA ALA A 67 5.59 6.79 14.50
C ALA A 67 4.10 6.46 14.17
N GLY A 68 3.31 7.48 13.82
CA GLY A 68 1.87 7.48 13.59
C GLY A 68 1.44 7.94 12.19
N CYS A 69 2.33 8.45 11.33
CA CYS A 69 1.93 8.93 10.00
C CYS A 69 1.73 7.81 8.96
N VAL A 70 0.86 8.05 7.98
CA VAL A 70 0.61 7.19 6.82
C VAL A 70 0.54 8.04 5.55
N PHE A 71 0.82 7.46 4.38
CA PHE A 71 0.73 8.14 3.09
C PHE A 71 -0.73 8.38 2.71
N ALA A 72 -1.56 7.36 2.91
CA ALA A 72 -3.00 7.41 2.64
C ALA A 72 -3.79 6.71 3.74
N LYS A 73 -4.99 7.21 4.02
CA LYS A 73 -6.03 6.63 4.87
C LYS A 73 -7.40 7.04 4.36
N SER A 74 -8.42 6.27 4.70
CA SER A 74 -9.81 6.58 4.37
C SER A 74 -10.24 7.90 5.03
N CYS A 75 -10.95 8.74 4.29
CA CYS A 75 -11.56 9.97 4.78
C CYS A 75 -12.78 9.70 5.68
N ASN A 76 -13.28 8.45 5.71
CA ASN A 76 -14.29 7.99 6.66
C ASN A 76 -13.75 7.89 8.10
N LEU A 77 -12.43 7.97 8.29
CA LEU A 77 -11.78 7.99 9.60
C LEU A 77 -11.53 9.44 10.06
N PRO A 78 -11.77 9.78 11.35
CA PRO A 78 -11.47 11.10 11.90
C PRO A 78 -9.99 11.48 11.77
N ASP A 79 -9.70 12.78 11.88
CA ASP A 79 -8.32 13.31 11.95
C ASP A 79 -7.47 12.55 12.98
N ALA A 80 -6.19 12.35 12.68
CA ALA A 80 -5.22 11.58 13.46
C ALA A 80 -5.50 10.06 13.59
N ILE A 81 -6.69 9.58 13.21
CA ILE A 81 -7.05 8.17 13.27
C ILE A 81 -6.72 7.48 11.95
N ILE A 82 -5.74 6.57 11.99
CA ILE A 82 -5.25 5.85 10.81
C ILE A 82 -5.91 4.49 10.60
N ASP A 83 -6.60 3.95 11.62
CA ASP A 83 -7.12 2.60 11.60
C ASP A 83 -8.61 2.52 11.96
N TYR A 84 -9.32 1.62 11.29
CA TYR A 84 -10.68 1.26 11.65
C TYR A 84 -10.68 0.51 12.99
N ALA A 85 -11.25 1.16 14.02
CA ALA A 85 -11.43 0.59 15.34
C ALA A 85 -12.90 0.21 15.56
N ASN A 86 -13.29 -0.99 15.09
CA ASN A 86 -14.61 -1.56 15.37
C ASN A 86 -14.49 -2.63 16.48
N PRO A 87 -15.30 -2.60 17.56
CA PRO A 87 -15.33 -3.63 18.59
C PRO A 87 -15.55 -5.05 18.07
N SER A 88 -16.26 -5.21 16.94
CA SER A 88 -16.48 -6.50 16.28
C SER A 88 -15.28 -6.97 15.44
N GLY A 89 -14.27 -6.13 15.25
CA GLY A 89 -13.15 -6.40 14.36
C GLY A 89 -13.48 -6.27 12.87
N MET A 90 -14.69 -5.86 12.49
CA MET A 90 -15.05 -5.64 11.09
C MET A 90 -14.43 -4.35 10.53
N VAL A 91 -13.89 -4.44 9.31
CA VAL A 91 -13.39 -3.31 8.52
C VAL A 91 -14.29 -3.20 7.28
N PRO A 92 -14.81 -2.01 6.94
CA PRO A 92 -15.65 -1.84 5.76
C PRO A 92 -14.85 -2.06 4.47
N THR A 93 -15.56 -2.43 3.40
CA THR A 93 -15.05 -2.32 2.04
C THR A 93 -15.33 -0.89 1.57
N ASP A 94 -14.26 -0.13 1.33
CA ASP A 94 -14.34 1.28 0.93
C ASP A 94 -14.14 1.44 -0.58
N SER A 95 -14.58 2.57 -1.12
CA SER A 95 -14.14 3.01 -2.46
C SER A 95 -12.70 3.53 -2.37
N LEU A 96 -11.91 3.35 -3.43
CA LEU A 96 -10.59 4.00 -3.50
C LEU A 96 -10.69 5.52 -3.44
N GLU A 97 -11.79 6.09 -3.92
CA GLU A 97 -12.07 7.54 -3.87
C GLU A 97 -12.20 8.06 -2.44
N ASP A 98 -12.53 7.18 -1.48
CA ASP A 98 -12.55 7.55 -0.06
C ASP A 98 -11.13 7.78 0.49
N TYR A 99 -10.08 7.32 -0.20
CA TYR A 99 -8.68 7.48 0.22
C TYR A 99 -8.00 8.66 -0.47
N GLY A 100 -8.39 8.98 -1.70
CA GLY A 100 -7.76 10.01 -2.51
C GLY A 100 -8.12 9.94 -3.98
N GLU A 101 -7.32 10.62 -4.80
CA GLU A 101 -7.52 10.70 -6.25
C GLU A 101 -6.61 9.71 -6.98
N ILE A 102 -7.07 9.24 -8.14
CA ILE A 102 -6.32 8.32 -9.00
C ILE A 102 -6.34 8.78 -10.47
N ALA A 103 -5.22 8.61 -11.14
CA ALA A 103 -5.10 8.69 -12.59
C ALA A 103 -4.52 7.39 -13.15
N TRP A 104 -5.08 6.94 -14.27
CA TRP A 104 -4.61 5.77 -15.02
C TRP A 104 -3.88 6.26 -16.25
N LEU A 105 -2.66 5.78 -16.44
CA LEU A 105 -1.83 6.08 -17.60
C LEU A 105 -1.45 4.78 -18.32
N GLY A 106 -1.29 4.84 -19.63
CA GLY A 106 -0.82 3.72 -20.43
C GLY A 106 0.04 4.15 -21.61
N ALA A 107 0.84 3.22 -22.11
CA ALA A 107 1.66 3.37 -23.30
C ALA A 107 1.59 2.08 -24.12
N ARG A 108 1.53 2.21 -25.45
CA ARG A 108 1.49 1.08 -26.38
C ARG A 108 2.82 0.83 -27.08
N GLU A 109 3.52 1.89 -27.46
CA GLU A 109 4.71 1.79 -28.29
C GLU A 109 5.90 2.44 -27.61
N VAL A 110 7.08 1.87 -27.85
CA VAL A 110 8.36 2.41 -27.45
C VAL A 110 8.81 3.39 -28.53
N ASP A 111 9.17 4.62 -28.15
CA ASP A 111 9.67 5.62 -29.08
C ASP A 111 11.12 5.35 -29.54
N GLU A 112 11.63 6.20 -30.43
CA GLU A 112 13.00 6.10 -30.97
C GLU A 112 14.09 6.18 -29.88
N SER A 113 13.76 6.75 -28.71
CA SER A 113 14.67 6.88 -27.57
C SER A 113 14.59 5.71 -26.59
N GLY A 114 13.77 4.70 -26.88
CA GLY A 114 13.57 3.55 -26.01
C GLY A 114 12.62 3.80 -24.85
N LEU A 115 11.76 4.84 -24.95
CA LEU A 115 10.82 5.23 -23.89
C LEU A 115 9.37 4.89 -24.25
N LEU A 116 8.64 4.40 -23.26
CA LEU A 116 7.19 4.27 -23.29
C LEU A 116 6.57 5.56 -22.77
N ASN A 117 6.22 6.48 -23.66
CA ASN A 117 5.57 7.73 -23.28
C ASN A 117 4.16 7.47 -22.75
N LEU A 118 3.95 7.76 -21.46
CA LEU A 118 2.68 7.49 -20.80
C LEU A 118 1.63 8.51 -21.22
N GLN A 119 0.44 8.01 -21.51
CA GLN A 119 -0.73 8.80 -21.91
C GLN A 119 -1.90 8.52 -20.99
N THR A 120 -2.73 9.52 -20.72
CA THR A 120 -3.88 9.45 -19.81
C THR A 120 -4.97 8.56 -20.38
N ILE A 121 -5.31 7.49 -19.64
CA ILE A 121 -6.48 6.62 -19.84
C ILE A 121 -7.70 7.22 -19.12
N SER A 122 -7.53 7.59 -17.86
CA SER A 122 -8.59 8.14 -17.00
C SER A 122 -8.00 8.97 -15.86
N GLY A 123 -8.83 9.83 -15.25
CA GLY A 123 -8.41 10.77 -14.21
C GLY A 123 -7.72 12.02 -14.76
N THR A 124 -7.30 12.90 -13.86
CA THR A 124 -6.59 14.14 -14.21
C THR A 124 -5.44 14.37 -13.23
N THR A 125 -4.24 14.63 -13.76
CA THR A 125 -3.04 14.91 -12.96
C THR A 125 -2.69 16.40 -12.93
N LEU A 126 -3.58 17.26 -13.42
CA LEU A 126 -3.34 18.71 -13.52
C LEU A 126 -3.05 19.35 -12.15
N SER A 127 -3.73 18.88 -11.10
CA SER A 127 -3.54 19.36 -9.72
C SER A 127 -2.15 19.07 -9.16
N LEU A 128 -1.42 18.12 -9.75
CA LEU A 128 -0.06 17.76 -9.36
C LEU A 128 1.01 18.53 -10.13
N GLY A 129 0.69 19.16 -11.27
CA GLY A 129 1.67 19.86 -12.09
C GLY A 129 2.79 18.96 -12.63
N LEU A 130 2.49 17.68 -12.91
CA LEU A 130 3.50 16.67 -13.24
C LEU A 130 4.27 16.95 -14.55
N GLY A 131 3.69 17.65 -15.53
CA GLY A 131 4.24 17.66 -16.89
C GLY A 131 4.09 16.29 -17.55
N GLN A 132 5.20 15.68 -17.99
CA GLN A 132 5.20 14.40 -18.72
C GLN A 132 5.86 13.28 -17.94
N LEU A 133 5.41 12.05 -18.20
CA LEU A 133 5.95 10.82 -17.63
C LEU A 133 6.20 9.79 -18.73
N ALA A 134 7.28 9.04 -18.59
CA ALA A 134 7.58 7.89 -19.44
C ALA A 134 8.15 6.72 -18.61
N LEU A 135 8.06 5.51 -19.14
CA LEU A 135 8.76 4.35 -18.59
C LEU A 135 9.92 3.95 -19.51
N ARG A 136 11.04 3.56 -18.91
CA ARG A 136 12.11 2.82 -19.58
C ARG A 136 12.16 1.41 -19.03
N ALA A 137 12.14 0.41 -19.91
CA ALA A 137 12.23 -1.00 -19.54
C ALA A 137 13.12 -1.74 -20.57
N PRO A 138 14.36 -2.12 -20.22
CA PRO A 138 15.38 -2.63 -21.15
C PRO A 138 14.99 -3.86 -21.97
N ALA A 139 14.08 -4.71 -21.50
CA ALA A 139 13.68 -5.93 -22.21
C ALA A 139 12.59 -5.72 -23.28
N LEU A 140 12.03 -4.51 -23.39
CA LEU A 140 11.07 -4.15 -24.43
C LEU A 140 11.75 -3.52 -25.66
N ALA A 141 13.08 -3.37 -25.64
CA ALA A 141 13.89 -2.86 -26.75
C ALA A 141 14.10 -3.90 -27.88
N ALA A 142 13.34 -4.99 -27.91
CA ALA A 142 13.18 -5.79 -29.12
C ALA A 142 12.02 -5.17 -29.92
N PRO A 143 12.27 -4.61 -31.12
CA PRO A 143 11.19 -4.03 -31.89
C PRO A 143 10.22 -5.16 -32.22
N VAL A 144 8.94 -5.02 -31.86
CA VAL A 144 7.88 -5.84 -32.45
C VAL A 144 7.70 -5.35 -33.88
N ILE A 145 8.68 -5.65 -34.74
CA ILE A 145 8.48 -5.62 -36.18
C ILE A 145 7.58 -6.81 -36.48
N GLY A 146 6.31 -6.51 -36.76
CA GLY A 146 5.43 -7.45 -37.45
C GLY A 146 4.27 -7.99 -36.64
N ALA A 147 3.26 -7.17 -36.42
CA ALA A 147 1.89 -7.61 -36.68
C ALA A 147 1.22 -6.50 -37.47
N GLY A 148 1.19 -6.68 -38.79
CA GLY A 148 0.43 -5.81 -39.67
C GLY A 148 -0.98 -5.66 -39.12
N VAL A 149 -1.45 -4.42 -39.06
CA VAL A 149 -2.82 -4.06 -38.75
C VAL A 149 -3.73 -4.84 -39.69
N ALA A 150 -4.29 -5.95 -39.22
CA ALA A 150 -5.43 -6.55 -39.87
C ALA A 150 -6.61 -5.62 -39.59
N LEU A 151 -6.96 -4.82 -40.60
CA LEU A 151 -8.20 -4.07 -40.67
C LEU A 151 -9.37 -5.06 -40.48
N GLY A 152 -9.95 -5.10 -39.29
CA GLY A 152 -11.14 -5.90 -39.02
C GLY A 152 -11.39 -6.13 -37.54
N THR A 153 -12.44 -5.48 -37.04
CA THR A 153 -12.97 -5.45 -35.65
C THR A 153 -12.06 -4.80 -34.61
N ALA A 154 -12.68 -4.03 -33.70
CA ALA A 154 -12.01 -3.32 -32.61
C ALA A 154 -11.45 -4.31 -31.58
N ALA A 155 -10.36 -5.00 -31.91
CA ALA A 155 -9.56 -5.71 -30.93
C ALA A 155 -8.95 -4.67 -29.98
N ALA A 156 -9.24 -4.78 -28.69
CA ALA A 156 -8.74 -3.85 -27.68
C ALA A 156 -7.20 -3.86 -27.70
N ALA A 157 -6.59 -2.74 -28.09
CA ALA A 157 -5.16 -2.66 -28.29
C ALA A 157 -4.41 -2.80 -26.95
N THR A 158 -3.60 -3.85 -26.87
CA THR A 158 -2.76 -4.20 -25.71
C THR A 158 -1.84 -3.05 -25.32
N LEU A 159 -1.78 -2.75 -24.03
CA LEU A 159 -0.85 -1.78 -23.45
C LEU A 159 0.49 -2.47 -23.19
N THR A 160 1.57 -1.81 -23.55
CA THR A 160 2.93 -2.25 -23.23
C THR A 160 3.33 -1.81 -21.83
N GLY A 161 2.88 -0.64 -21.39
CA GLY A 161 3.01 -0.14 -20.03
C GLY A 161 1.68 0.39 -19.49
N LEU A 162 1.41 0.13 -18.22
CA LEU A 162 0.23 0.56 -17.48
C LEU A 162 0.69 1.10 -16.12
N VAL A 163 0.25 2.30 -15.77
CA VAL A 163 0.60 2.96 -14.50
C VAL A 163 -0.66 3.50 -13.85
N ALA A 164 -0.82 3.25 -12.55
CA ALA A 164 -1.77 3.98 -11.72
C ALA A 164 -0.99 4.96 -10.84
N LEU A 165 -1.37 6.22 -10.90
CA LEU A 165 -0.92 7.27 -9.99
C LEU A 165 -2.01 7.56 -8.99
N PHE A 166 -1.69 7.55 -7.71
CA PHE A 166 -2.61 7.87 -6.63
C PHE A 166 -2.00 8.95 -5.74
N TRP A 167 -2.82 9.90 -5.32
CA TRP A 167 -2.41 10.95 -4.39
C TRP A 167 -3.54 11.33 -3.46
N THR A 168 -3.17 11.81 -2.27
CA THR A 168 -4.13 12.36 -1.33
C THR A 168 -4.21 13.88 -1.54
N PRO A 169 -5.32 14.42 -2.07
CA PRO A 169 -5.54 15.86 -1.98
C PRO A 169 -5.51 16.26 -0.50
N THR A 170 -4.80 17.33 -0.18
CA THR A 170 -4.50 17.75 1.19
C THR A 170 -5.79 18.01 1.97
N LEU A 171 -6.14 17.12 2.89
CA LEU A 171 -7.33 17.22 3.77
C LEU A 171 -7.05 17.90 5.11
N GLY A 172 -5.81 18.34 5.37
CA GLY A 172 -5.42 18.88 6.68
C GLY A 172 -5.38 17.82 7.78
N ASP A 173 -5.38 16.52 7.42
CA ASP A 173 -5.28 15.42 8.38
C ASP A 173 -3.84 15.30 8.91
N SER A 174 -3.72 15.35 10.23
CA SER A 174 -2.47 15.36 10.98
C SER A 174 -1.78 13.99 11.07
N ALA A 175 -2.43 12.94 10.56
CA ALA A 175 -1.91 11.59 10.42
C ALA A 175 -1.23 11.34 9.06
N LEU A 176 -1.28 12.28 8.12
CA LEU A 176 -0.57 12.13 6.85
C LEU A 176 0.90 12.53 6.97
N TYR A 177 1.78 11.88 6.19
CA TYR A 177 3.16 12.32 6.10
C TYR A 177 3.25 13.69 5.43
N THR A 178 4.20 14.52 5.91
CA THR A 178 4.62 15.70 5.15
C THR A 178 5.61 15.31 4.04
N GLU A 179 5.80 16.18 3.05
CA GLU A 179 6.79 15.95 1.98
C GLU A 179 8.21 15.78 2.55
N ASP A 180 8.58 16.62 3.52
CA ASP A 180 9.90 16.55 4.17
C ASP A 180 10.10 15.23 4.93
N GLN A 181 9.03 14.71 5.55
CA GLN A 181 9.08 13.39 6.19
C GLN A 181 9.29 12.29 5.17
N LEU A 182 8.51 12.26 4.08
CA LEU A 182 8.70 11.28 3.02
C LEU A 182 10.11 11.36 2.42
N ARG A 183 10.65 12.57 2.27
CA ARG A 183 12.01 12.78 1.76
C ARG A 183 13.11 12.13 2.60
N ALA A 184 12.90 12.04 3.92
CA ALA A 184 13.84 11.45 4.85
C ALA A 184 13.67 9.93 5.03
N LEU A 185 12.63 9.33 4.43
CA LEU A 185 12.28 7.92 4.61
C LEU A 185 12.72 7.07 3.42
N LYS A 186 13.10 5.82 3.71
CA LYS A 186 13.26 4.76 2.70
C LYS A 186 11.99 3.98 2.45
N HIS A 187 11.15 3.89 3.48
CA HIS A 187 9.87 3.20 3.45
C HIS A 187 8.86 4.05 4.22
N ALA A 188 7.62 4.12 3.73
CA ALA A 188 6.54 4.84 4.38
C ALA A 188 5.32 3.92 4.51
N ARG A 189 4.56 4.12 5.58
CA ARG A 189 3.32 3.37 5.81
C ARG A 189 2.21 3.89 4.93
N THR A 190 1.31 3.03 4.45
CA THR A 190 0.05 3.40 3.81
C THR A 190 -1.06 2.52 4.37
N ARG A 191 -2.33 2.97 4.27
CA ARG A 191 -3.52 2.16 4.62
C ARG A 191 -4.18 1.50 3.42
N MET A 192 -3.65 1.73 2.22
CA MET A 192 -4.16 1.17 0.98
C MET A 192 -2.98 0.80 0.08
N ARG A 193 -2.99 -0.43 -0.43
CA ARG A 193 -2.07 -0.88 -1.50
C ARG A 193 -2.88 -1.38 -2.67
N LEU A 194 -2.63 -0.77 -3.81
CA LEU A 194 -3.34 -0.96 -5.07
C LEU A 194 -2.58 -1.94 -5.95
N GLN A 195 -3.32 -2.83 -6.61
CA GLN A 195 -2.83 -3.61 -7.74
C GLN A 195 -3.65 -3.36 -8.99
N ILE A 196 -2.97 -3.30 -10.14
CA ILE A 196 -3.53 -3.10 -11.47
C ILE A 196 -2.99 -4.13 -12.47
N GLU A 197 -3.83 -4.54 -13.42
CA GLU A 197 -3.44 -5.36 -14.56
C GLU A 197 -4.35 -5.08 -15.75
N GLN A 198 -3.85 -5.31 -16.97
CA GLN A 198 -4.70 -5.46 -18.15
C GLN A 198 -4.95 -6.95 -18.39
N ARG A 199 -6.21 -7.32 -18.62
CA ARG A 199 -6.61 -8.69 -18.95
C ARG A 199 -6.40 -8.97 -20.44
N GLU A 200 -6.44 -10.25 -20.81
CA GLU A 200 -6.32 -10.69 -22.20
C GLU A 200 -7.38 -10.10 -23.14
N ASP A 201 -8.57 -9.79 -22.62
CA ASP A 201 -9.65 -9.12 -23.36
C ASP A 201 -9.41 -7.60 -23.53
N GLY A 202 -8.27 -7.09 -23.06
CA GLY A 202 -7.89 -5.69 -23.08
C GLY A 202 -8.54 -4.82 -22.00
N SER A 203 -9.44 -5.37 -21.18
CA SER A 203 -10.05 -4.66 -20.07
C SER A 203 -9.06 -4.44 -18.92
N LEU A 204 -9.22 -3.33 -18.22
CA LEU A 204 -8.41 -3.02 -17.04
C LEU A 204 -9.05 -3.62 -15.78
N LYS A 205 -8.24 -4.28 -14.96
CA LYS A 205 -8.61 -4.76 -13.62
C LYS A 205 -7.77 -4.01 -12.59
N GLY A 206 -8.42 -3.55 -11.53
CA GLY A 206 -7.77 -2.96 -10.38
C GLY A 206 -8.52 -3.30 -9.10
N TYR A 207 -7.78 -3.52 -8.02
CA TYR A 207 -8.31 -3.71 -6.67
C TYR A 207 -7.24 -3.29 -5.67
N ALA A 208 -7.64 -2.91 -4.47
CA ALA A 208 -6.72 -2.54 -3.42
C ALA A 208 -7.01 -3.30 -2.12
N PHE A 209 -6.02 -3.38 -1.25
CA PHE A 209 -6.16 -3.97 0.08
C PHE A 209 -5.95 -2.92 1.16
N TYR A 210 -6.82 -2.96 2.17
CA TYR A 210 -6.63 -2.23 3.42
C TYR A 210 -5.52 -2.91 4.24
N THR A 211 -4.50 -2.15 4.62
CA THR A 211 -3.29 -2.71 5.28
C THR A 211 -3.31 -2.56 6.80
N GLY A 212 -4.23 -1.80 7.40
CA GLY A 212 -4.13 -1.43 8.82
C GLY A 212 -4.19 -2.59 9.82
N LYS A 213 -4.66 -3.77 9.39
CA LYS A 213 -4.63 -5.02 10.17
C LYS A 213 -3.49 -5.97 9.81
N ASN A 214 -2.64 -5.59 8.85
CA ASN A 214 -1.54 -6.41 8.36
C ASN A 214 -0.27 -5.56 8.24
N ARG A 215 0.57 -5.62 9.28
CA ARG A 215 1.82 -4.84 9.37
C ARG A 215 2.83 -5.18 8.29
N ASP A 216 2.81 -6.41 7.79
CA ASP A 216 3.72 -6.81 6.73
C ASP A 216 3.34 -6.17 5.39
N TRP A 217 2.11 -5.67 5.27
CA TRP A 217 1.62 -5.04 4.06
C TRP A 217 1.72 -3.52 4.10
N GLU A 218 1.80 -2.88 5.27
CA GLU A 218 1.65 -1.42 5.36
C GLU A 218 2.82 -0.63 4.80
N MET A 219 4.01 -1.24 4.65
CA MET A 219 5.22 -0.55 4.22
C MET A 219 5.38 -0.55 2.69
N VAL A 220 5.66 0.63 2.13
CA VAL A 220 5.91 0.87 0.71
C VAL A 220 7.23 1.63 0.55
N ASP A 221 8.00 1.27 -0.47
CA ASP A 221 9.27 1.91 -0.80
C ASP A 221 9.07 3.38 -1.17
N VAL A 222 9.91 4.25 -0.62
CA VAL A 222 9.94 5.67 -0.97
C VAL A 222 11.10 5.93 -1.93
N VAL A 223 10.77 6.29 -3.16
CA VAL A 223 11.74 6.53 -4.23
C VAL A 223 11.86 8.02 -4.50
N GLN A 224 13.07 8.55 -4.32
CA GLN A 224 13.38 9.93 -4.69
C GLN A 224 13.62 9.99 -6.20
N ILE A 225 12.90 10.89 -6.87
CA ILE A 225 13.20 11.24 -8.26
C ILE A 225 14.45 12.12 -8.26
N ALA A 226 15.50 11.70 -8.98
CA ALA A 226 16.79 12.39 -9.01
C ALA A 226 17.24 12.66 -10.44
N LEU A 227 17.92 13.79 -10.65
CA LEU A 227 18.53 14.12 -11.94
C LEU A 227 19.74 13.21 -12.18
N ARG A 228 19.72 12.45 -13.29
CA ARG A 228 20.83 11.63 -13.80
C ARG A 228 20.93 11.84 -15.30
N ASP A 229 22.12 12.17 -15.80
CA ASP A 229 22.38 12.34 -17.23
C ASP A 229 21.35 13.23 -17.97
N SER A 230 20.97 14.34 -17.32
CA SER A 230 19.97 15.33 -17.80
C SER A 230 18.50 14.88 -17.78
N GLN A 231 18.18 13.73 -17.19
CA GLN A 231 16.80 13.26 -17.01
C GLN A 231 16.49 13.08 -15.52
N TYR A 232 15.25 13.36 -15.11
CA TYR A 232 14.82 13.02 -13.76
C TYR A 232 14.31 11.58 -13.74
N ILE A 233 14.93 10.74 -12.91
CA ILE A 233 14.74 9.29 -12.90
C ILE A 233 14.33 8.82 -11.51
N ALA A 234 13.25 8.04 -11.45
CA ALA A 234 12.94 7.12 -10.35
C ALA A 234 13.26 5.69 -10.78
N ASP A 235 14.14 5.02 -10.03
CA ASP A 235 14.44 3.60 -10.24
C ASP A 235 13.39 2.77 -9.48
N LEU A 236 12.60 1.99 -10.21
CA LEU A 236 11.54 1.15 -9.67
C LEU A 236 12.00 -0.31 -9.52
N GLY A 237 13.29 -0.58 -9.72
CA GLY A 237 13.89 -1.91 -9.67
C GLY A 237 13.54 -2.79 -10.88
N ALA A 238 14.17 -3.97 -10.93
CA ALA A 238 14.08 -4.90 -12.07
C ALA A 238 14.41 -4.26 -13.44
N GLY A 239 15.20 -3.19 -13.43
CA GLY A 239 15.54 -2.39 -14.61
C GLY A 239 14.41 -1.51 -15.14
N ILE A 240 13.31 -1.33 -14.40
CA ILE A 240 12.25 -0.39 -14.79
C ILE A 240 12.59 0.97 -14.19
N GLU A 241 12.66 1.98 -15.04
CA GLU A 241 12.85 3.37 -14.63
C GLU A 241 11.62 4.19 -15.03
N LEU A 242 11.16 5.06 -14.14
CA LEU A 242 10.19 6.10 -14.46
C LEU A 242 10.94 7.41 -14.71
N ILE A 243 10.72 7.98 -15.88
CA ILE A 243 11.30 9.24 -16.32
C ILE A 243 10.26 10.33 -16.11
N TRP A 244 10.67 11.39 -15.43
CA TRP A 244 9.85 12.58 -15.20
C TRP A 244 10.41 13.77 -15.98
N THR A 245 9.54 14.44 -16.73
CA THR A 245 9.88 15.69 -17.42
C THR A 245 8.98 16.79 -16.87
N PRO A 246 9.52 17.78 -16.12
CA PRO A 246 8.72 18.85 -15.54
C PRO A 246 8.04 19.68 -16.63
N ALA A 247 6.87 20.24 -16.34
CA ALA A 247 6.22 21.19 -17.22
C ALA A 247 6.99 22.52 -17.22
N LEU A 248 7.63 22.86 -18.34
CA LEU A 248 8.41 24.09 -18.49
C LEU A 248 7.65 25.19 -19.24
N ASP A 249 6.73 24.80 -20.16
CA ASP A 249 6.00 25.73 -21.03
C ASP A 249 4.47 25.56 -20.93
N ALA A 250 3.72 26.55 -21.42
CA ALA A 250 2.26 26.61 -21.35
C ALA A 250 1.54 25.39 -21.98
N SER A 251 2.15 24.73 -22.97
CA SER A 251 1.65 23.49 -23.57
C SER A 251 1.80 22.28 -22.64
N ASP A 252 2.81 22.26 -21.78
CA ASP A 252 3.03 21.18 -20.80
C ASP A 252 2.15 21.34 -19.55
N ILE A 253 1.56 22.53 -19.35
CA ILE A 253 0.56 22.78 -18.28
C ILE A 253 -0.77 22.07 -18.60
N LEU A 254 -1.01 21.64 -19.85
CA LEU A 254 -2.21 20.90 -20.25
C LEU A 254 -2.26 19.46 -19.72
N GLY A 255 -1.20 19.03 -19.02
CA GLY A 255 -1.10 17.72 -18.40
C GLY A 255 -0.72 16.62 -19.40
N ILE A 256 -0.69 15.38 -18.91
CA ILE A 256 -0.28 14.22 -19.71
C ILE A 256 -1.31 13.98 -20.83
N PRO A 257 -0.87 13.88 -22.11
CA PRO A 257 -1.77 13.73 -23.26
C PRO A 257 -2.66 12.49 -23.14
N LYS A 258 -3.88 12.54 -23.70
CA LYS A 258 -4.83 11.41 -23.66
C LYS A 258 -4.41 10.27 -24.58
N LEU A 259 -4.65 9.03 -24.14
CA LEU A 259 -4.47 7.83 -24.96
C LEU A 259 -5.65 7.67 -25.93
N GLU A 260 -5.35 7.54 -27.22
CA GLU A 260 -6.38 7.28 -28.23
C GLU A 260 -6.96 5.87 -28.10
N ALA A 261 -8.30 5.77 -28.18
CA ALA A 261 -9.03 4.52 -27.96
C ALA A 261 -8.61 3.81 -26.65
N ALA A 262 -8.53 4.58 -25.56
CA ALA A 262 -8.17 4.07 -24.24
C ALA A 262 -9.22 3.06 -23.71
N PRO A 263 -8.79 2.00 -23.01
CA PRO A 263 -9.72 1.11 -22.32
C PRO A 263 -10.43 1.84 -21.17
N GLN A 264 -11.59 1.33 -20.74
CA GLN A 264 -12.30 1.90 -19.61
C GLN A 264 -11.59 1.56 -18.30
N ALA A 265 -11.30 2.58 -17.48
CA ALA A 265 -10.77 2.38 -16.13
C ALA A 265 -11.86 1.80 -15.20
N PRO A 266 -11.54 0.78 -14.38
CA PRO A 266 -12.48 0.17 -13.46
C PRO A 266 -12.69 1.05 -12.23
N HIS A 267 -13.85 0.91 -11.58
CA HIS A 267 -14.01 1.37 -10.21
C HIS A 267 -13.23 0.45 -9.27
N ILE A 268 -12.48 1.02 -8.34
CA ILE A 268 -11.57 0.27 -7.46
C ILE A 268 -12.13 0.25 -6.04
N TRP A 269 -12.26 -0.96 -5.50
CA TRP A 269 -12.60 -1.19 -4.11
C TRP A 269 -11.34 -1.47 -3.27
N VAL A 270 -11.34 -0.99 -2.03
CA VAL A 270 -10.33 -1.29 -1.01
C VAL A 270 -10.89 -2.37 -0.09
N TYR A 271 -10.38 -3.59 -0.23
CA TYR A 271 -10.89 -4.75 0.49
C TYR A 271 -10.17 -4.95 1.82
N PRO A 272 -10.89 -5.34 2.89
CA PRO A 272 -10.25 -5.78 4.11
C PRO A 272 -9.53 -7.13 3.89
N PRO A 273 -8.41 -7.39 4.60
CA PRO A 273 -7.60 -8.59 4.43
C PRO A 273 -8.27 -9.81 5.08
N THR A 274 -9.37 -10.27 4.49
CA THR A 274 -10.19 -11.37 5.01
C THR A 274 -10.38 -12.44 3.94
N LYS A 275 -10.64 -13.69 4.36
CA LYS A 275 -10.93 -14.81 3.45
C LYS A 275 -12.12 -14.57 2.52
N LEU A 276 -13.01 -13.62 2.86
CA LEU A 276 -14.13 -13.24 2.01
C LEU A 276 -13.65 -12.44 0.77
N ALA A 277 -12.55 -11.68 0.89
CA ALA A 277 -11.95 -10.98 -0.24
C ALA A 277 -11.45 -11.96 -1.31
N ASP A 278 -10.91 -13.11 -0.91
CA ASP A 278 -10.41 -14.17 -1.80
C ASP A 278 -11.51 -14.78 -2.68
N GLY A 279 -12.77 -14.71 -2.24
CA GLY A 279 -13.93 -15.17 -3.01
C GLY A 279 -14.51 -14.13 -3.96
N ILE A 280 -14.20 -12.84 -3.76
CA ILE A 280 -14.68 -11.72 -4.58
C ILE A 280 -13.65 -11.35 -5.65
N ILE A 281 -12.37 -11.34 -5.27
CA ILE A 281 -11.27 -11.04 -6.19
C ILE A 281 -10.82 -12.36 -6.81
N VAL A 282 -11.03 -12.51 -8.11
CA VAL A 282 -10.56 -13.71 -8.84
C VAL A 282 -9.03 -13.68 -8.93
N ASN A 283 -8.38 -14.68 -8.31
CA ASN A 283 -6.92 -14.84 -8.21
C ASN A 283 -6.22 -13.56 -7.72
N PRO A 284 -6.40 -13.18 -6.44
CA PRO A 284 -5.77 -11.99 -5.89
C PRO A 284 -4.26 -12.18 -5.81
N VAL A 285 -3.54 -11.10 -6.12
CA VAL A 285 -2.11 -10.94 -5.91
C VAL A 285 -1.98 -10.00 -4.71
N TYR A 286 -1.37 -10.47 -3.63
CA TYR A 286 -1.28 -9.69 -2.39
C TYR A 286 0.03 -8.92 -2.30
N PRO A 287 0.09 -7.81 -1.56
CA PRO A 287 1.37 -7.26 -1.16
C PRO A 287 2.19 -8.33 -0.40
N PRO A 288 3.52 -8.43 -0.62
CA PRO A 288 4.37 -7.64 -1.51
C PRO A 288 4.62 -8.26 -2.91
N GLU A 289 3.73 -9.15 -3.39
CA GLU A 289 3.91 -9.89 -4.67
C GLU A 289 3.81 -9.03 -5.94
N TYR A 290 3.43 -7.76 -5.80
CA TYR A 290 3.50 -6.72 -6.81
C TYR A 290 4.25 -5.51 -6.25
N LYS A 291 4.84 -4.71 -7.13
CA LYS A 291 5.60 -3.53 -6.73
C LYS A 291 4.82 -2.24 -6.91
N ASP A 292 4.91 -1.43 -5.89
CA ASP A 292 4.35 -0.11 -5.75
C ASP A 292 5.37 0.78 -5.02
N PHE A 293 5.27 2.09 -5.24
CA PHE A 293 6.25 3.03 -4.72
C PHE A 293 5.57 4.34 -4.34
N ILE A 294 6.17 5.06 -3.40
CA ILE A 294 5.86 6.46 -3.15
C ILE A 294 6.98 7.27 -3.81
N LEU A 295 6.65 8.00 -4.87
CA LEU A 295 7.57 8.89 -5.56
C LEU A 295 7.59 10.25 -4.89
N VAL A 296 8.79 10.72 -4.58
CA VAL A 296 9.03 12.06 -4.03
C VAL A 296 9.82 12.87 -5.03
N PHE A 297 9.24 13.99 -5.46
CA PHE A 297 9.82 14.88 -6.47
C PHE A 297 10.90 15.79 -5.87
N PRO A 298 11.83 16.33 -6.69
CA PRO A 298 12.85 17.28 -6.25
C PRO A 298 12.26 18.49 -5.52
N VAL A 299 13.00 19.01 -4.54
CA VAL A 299 12.59 20.21 -3.80
C VAL A 299 12.41 21.38 -4.75
N GLY A 300 11.32 22.14 -4.56
CA GLY A 300 11.02 23.30 -5.39
C GLY A 300 10.32 22.99 -6.72
N SER A 301 10.02 21.72 -7.03
CA SER A 301 9.24 21.35 -8.21
C SER A 301 7.77 21.79 -8.12
N GLY A 302 7.25 21.97 -6.89
CA GLY A 302 5.83 22.20 -6.65
C GLY A 302 4.93 20.96 -6.85
N VAL A 303 5.53 19.82 -7.18
CA VAL A 303 4.82 18.55 -7.42
C VAL A 303 4.75 17.74 -6.12
N LYS A 304 3.52 17.40 -5.70
CA LYS A 304 3.28 16.59 -4.51
C LYS A 304 3.73 15.13 -4.70
N PRO A 305 4.15 14.45 -3.62
CA PRO A 305 4.41 13.01 -3.66
C PRO A 305 3.21 12.20 -4.14
N VAL A 306 3.48 11.18 -4.93
CA VAL A 306 2.46 10.29 -5.49
C VAL A 306 2.79 8.83 -5.18
N TYR A 307 1.77 8.03 -4.91
CA TYR A 307 1.90 6.58 -4.89
C TYR A 307 1.70 6.05 -6.31
N VAL A 308 2.54 5.11 -6.73
CA VAL A 308 2.53 4.55 -8.10
C VAL A 308 2.53 3.04 -8.08
N VAL A 309 1.79 2.45 -9.01
CA VAL A 309 1.84 1.01 -9.33
C VAL A 309 2.10 0.90 -10.81
N VAL A 310 3.04 0.04 -11.18
CA VAL A 310 3.45 -0.15 -12.58
C VAL A 310 3.23 -1.60 -12.99
N SER A 311 2.62 -1.79 -14.14
CA SER A 311 2.46 -3.08 -14.81
C SER A 311 3.00 -2.95 -16.23
N VAL A 312 3.96 -3.79 -16.60
CA VAL A 312 4.59 -3.78 -17.93
C VAL A 312 4.40 -5.15 -18.57
N SER A 313 3.89 -5.17 -19.80
CA SER A 313 3.63 -6.41 -20.52
C SER A 313 4.88 -7.26 -20.66
N GLY A 314 4.76 -8.56 -20.38
CA GLY A 314 5.89 -9.50 -20.36
C GLY A 314 6.74 -9.48 -19.08
N ARG A 315 6.41 -8.67 -18.07
CA ARG A 315 7.07 -8.71 -16.75
C ARG A 315 6.08 -8.54 -15.60
N LYS A 316 5.90 -9.58 -14.79
CA LYS A 316 5.47 -9.41 -13.40
C LYS A 316 6.69 -8.92 -12.61
N LEU A 317 6.65 -7.69 -12.08
CA LEU A 317 7.75 -7.13 -11.28
C LEU A 317 8.08 -8.09 -10.12
N PRO A 318 9.24 -8.79 -10.14
CA PRO A 318 9.56 -9.76 -9.09
C PRO A 318 9.88 -9.01 -7.79
N ASN A 319 9.40 -9.52 -6.66
CA ASN A 319 9.80 -9.00 -5.35
C ASN A 319 11.18 -9.57 -4.95
N PRO A 320 12.22 -8.74 -4.79
CA PRO A 320 13.58 -9.21 -4.51
C PRO A 320 13.77 -9.80 -3.10
N ASP A 321 12.80 -9.65 -2.19
CA ASP A 321 12.92 -10.12 -0.80
C ASP A 321 12.18 -11.44 -0.49
N HIS A 322 11.41 -11.99 -1.45
CA HIS A 322 10.87 -13.35 -1.37
C HIS A 322 10.80 -13.95 -2.78
N ASP A 323 11.83 -14.73 -3.15
CA ASP A 323 11.96 -15.40 -4.45
C ASP A 323 10.86 -16.47 -4.62
N TYR A 324 9.65 -16.03 -4.98
CA TYR A 324 8.65 -16.92 -5.53
C TYR A 324 8.66 -16.80 -7.06
N HIS A 325 9.05 -17.87 -7.71
CA HIS A 325 9.00 -18.00 -9.16
C HIS A 325 7.54 -18.07 -9.60
N SER A 326 7.19 -17.25 -10.60
CA SER A 326 5.89 -17.33 -11.26
C SER A 326 5.75 -18.66 -11.97
N ALA A 327 4.55 -19.24 -11.95
CA ALA A 327 4.29 -20.47 -12.68
C ALA A 327 4.45 -20.21 -14.18
N PRO A 328 5.13 -21.10 -14.91
CA PRO A 328 5.23 -20.99 -16.35
C PRO A 328 3.87 -21.22 -17.00
N GLU A 329 3.64 -20.59 -18.15
CA GLU A 329 2.54 -20.97 -19.02
C GLU A 329 2.77 -22.40 -19.53
N THR A 330 1.70 -23.08 -19.95
CA THR A 330 1.81 -24.50 -20.38
C THR A 330 2.78 -24.65 -21.56
N GLU A 331 2.82 -23.66 -22.45
CA GLU A 331 3.69 -23.59 -23.62
C GLU A 331 5.17 -23.37 -23.25
N GLU A 332 5.45 -22.82 -22.08
CA GLU A 332 6.81 -22.58 -21.56
C GLU A 332 7.41 -23.82 -20.86
N ILE A 333 6.60 -24.86 -20.64
CA ILE A 333 7.06 -26.14 -20.07
C ILE A 333 7.58 -27.03 -21.22
N THR A 334 8.76 -26.72 -21.72
CA THR A 334 9.37 -27.42 -22.86
C THR A 334 9.98 -28.77 -22.50
N GLY A 335 10.28 -29.02 -21.22
CA GLY A 335 10.90 -30.25 -20.73
C GLY A 335 9.99 -31.48 -20.78
N PHE A 336 8.69 -31.26 -20.95
CA PHE A 336 7.67 -32.31 -20.92
C PHE A 336 6.72 -32.16 -22.10
N SER A 337 6.79 -33.08 -23.06
CA SER A 337 5.90 -33.05 -24.22
C SER A 337 4.46 -33.43 -23.86
N GLY A 338 3.49 -32.61 -24.24
CA GLY A 338 2.06 -32.95 -24.18
C GLY A 338 1.47 -32.90 -22.77
N LEU A 339 1.97 -32.01 -21.91
CA LEU A 339 1.29 -31.65 -20.68
C LEU A 339 -0.06 -30.98 -20.99
N LYS A 340 -1.04 -31.24 -20.13
CA LYS A 340 -2.36 -30.62 -20.17
C LYS A 340 -2.66 -30.00 -18.83
N GLU A 341 -3.15 -28.76 -18.84
CA GLU A 341 -3.62 -28.11 -17.62
C GLU A 341 -4.73 -28.95 -16.98
N ALA A 342 -4.69 -29.04 -15.66
CA ALA A 342 -5.60 -29.85 -14.88
C ALA A 342 -6.20 -29.03 -13.73
N LYS A 343 -7.36 -29.47 -13.24
CA LYS A 343 -8.03 -28.78 -12.14
C LYS A 343 -7.12 -28.72 -10.90
N ARG A 344 -6.83 -27.50 -10.46
CA ARG A 344 -6.04 -27.18 -9.26
C ARG A 344 -6.76 -27.70 -8.02
N LYS A 345 -6.02 -28.37 -7.11
CA LYS A 345 -6.60 -28.97 -5.89
C LYS A 345 -5.74 -28.79 -4.64
N THR A 346 -4.41 -28.77 -4.77
CA THR A 346 -3.51 -28.63 -3.61
C THR A 346 -3.43 -27.16 -3.18
N PRO A 347 -3.68 -26.82 -1.90
CA PRO A 347 -3.50 -25.46 -1.41
C PRO A 347 -2.03 -25.00 -1.42
N LYS A 348 -1.80 -23.71 -1.69
CA LYS A 348 -0.49 -23.07 -1.48
C LYS A 348 -0.23 -22.87 0.01
N GLN A 349 1.02 -23.01 0.41
CA GLN A 349 1.45 -22.73 1.78
C GLN A 349 1.33 -21.22 2.04
N GLY A 350 0.66 -20.81 3.12
CA GLY A 350 0.41 -19.39 3.43
C GLY A 350 -0.95 -18.84 2.99
N GLY A 351 -1.77 -19.61 2.26
CA GLY A 351 -3.19 -19.29 2.04
C GLY A 351 -3.57 -18.54 0.75
N GLY A 352 -2.65 -18.35 -0.20
CA GLY A 352 -2.90 -17.64 -1.47
C GLY A 352 -3.49 -18.48 -2.62
N GLY A 353 -4.46 -19.36 -2.36
CA GLY A 353 -5.15 -20.17 -3.38
C GLY A 353 -4.55 -21.57 -3.60
N LEU A 354 -4.76 -22.14 -4.79
CA LEU A 354 -4.37 -23.51 -5.15
C LEU A 354 -3.13 -23.51 -6.07
N ARG A 355 -2.31 -24.55 -5.98
CA ARG A 355 -1.13 -24.76 -6.84
C ARG A 355 -1.57 -24.99 -8.29
N GLU A 356 -0.81 -24.41 -9.22
CA GLU A 356 -0.94 -24.73 -10.64
C GLU A 356 -0.67 -26.21 -10.85
N ARG A 357 -1.43 -26.81 -11.77
CA ARG A 357 -1.44 -28.26 -11.94
C ARG A 357 -1.56 -28.67 -13.39
N TRP A 358 -0.75 -29.64 -13.78
CA TRP A 358 -0.81 -30.30 -15.08
C TRP A 358 -0.85 -31.82 -14.92
N THR A 359 -1.23 -32.49 -16.00
CA THR A 359 -1.14 -33.94 -16.15
C THR A 359 -0.41 -34.30 -17.44
N ASP A 360 0.29 -35.43 -17.43
CA ASP A 360 0.84 -35.96 -18.68
C ASP A 360 -0.28 -36.38 -19.64
N ALA A 361 0.04 -36.50 -20.94
CA ALA A 361 -0.93 -36.91 -21.96
C ALA A 361 -1.68 -38.22 -21.64
N LYS A 362 -1.08 -39.09 -20.79
CA LYS A 362 -1.64 -40.38 -20.35
C LYS A 362 -2.37 -40.32 -19.00
N GLY A 363 -2.37 -39.19 -18.30
CA GLY A 363 -2.99 -39.01 -16.98
C GLY A 363 -2.38 -39.87 -15.86
N ARG A 364 -1.15 -40.36 -16.03
CA ARG A 364 -0.43 -41.19 -15.04
C ARG A 364 0.41 -40.38 -14.06
N ARG A 365 0.77 -39.15 -14.43
CA ARG A 365 1.54 -38.23 -13.60
C ARG A 365 0.83 -36.90 -13.48
N ILE A 366 0.90 -36.33 -12.29
CA ILE A 366 0.45 -34.98 -11.96
C ILE A 366 1.70 -34.16 -11.72
N TYR A 367 1.72 -32.93 -12.21
CA TYR A 367 2.79 -31.97 -11.97
C TYR A 367 2.19 -30.75 -11.30
N GLU A 368 2.82 -30.26 -10.24
CA GLU A 368 2.43 -29.01 -9.57
C GLU A 368 3.60 -28.05 -9.51
N TRP A 369 3.31 -26.75 -9.67
CA TRP A 369 4.35 -25.73 -9.57
C TRP A 369 4.76 -25.50 -8.11
N ASP A 370 6.06 -25.62 -7.82
CA ASP A 370 6.64 -25.11 -6.59
C ASP A 370 7.17 -23.70 -6.84
N SER A 371 6.37 -22.72 -6.44
CA SER A 371 6.75 -21.31 -6.58
C SER A 371 7.99 -20.97 -5.75
N LEU A 372 8.30 -21.67 -4.66
CA LEU A 372 9.44 -21.31 -3.82
C LEU A 372 10.78 -21.62 -4.50
N HIS A 373 10.82 -22.64 -5.35
CA HIS A 373 12.06 -23.14 -5.96
C HIS A 373 12.07 -23.04 -7.48
N GLY A 374 10.94 -22.68 -8.11
CA GLY A 374 10.86 -22.50 -9.56
C GLY A 374 10.92 -23.80 -10.34
N GLU A 375 10.34 -24.87 -9.78
CA GLU A 375 10.43 -26.22 -10.30
C GLU A 375 9.07 -26.94 -10.34
N LEU A 376 8.96 -27.99 -11.15
CA LEU A 376 7.79 -28.86 -11.19
C LEU A 376 7.96 -30.02 -10.22
N GLU A 377 7.10 -30.09 -9.21
CA GLU A 377 6.99 -31.25 -8.33
C GLU A 377 6.08 -32.30 -9.01
N ALA A 378 6.61 -33.48 -9.27
CA ALA A 378 5.87 -34.55 -9.94
C ALA A 378 5.30 -35.55 -8.93
N TYR A 379 4.09 -36.03 -9.19
CA TYR A 379 3.38 -36.98 -8.36
C TYR A 379 2.75 -38.09 -9.19
N ARG A 380 2.65 -39.29 -8.62
CA ARG A 380 1.96 -40.42 -9.24
C ARG A 380 0.45 -40.23 -9.12
N ALA A 381 -0.26 -40.27 -10.25
CA ALA A 381 -1.70 -40.04 -10.26
C ALA A 381 -2.52 -41.12 -9.50
N SER A 382 -1.98 -42.34 -9.36
CA SER A 382 -2.70 -43.45 -8.71
C SER A 382 -2.79 -43.35 -7.20
N ASP A 383 -1.78 -42.78 -6.54
CA ASP A 383 -1.67 -42.76 -5.08
C ASP A 383 -1.16 -41.43 -4.48
N GLY A 384 -0.77 -40.48 -5.33
CA GLY A 384 -0.28 -39.17 -4.94
C GLY A 384 1.15 -39.17 -4.42
N SER A 385 1.91 -40.27 -4.56
CA SER A 385 3.31 -40.36 -4.13
C SER A 385 4.19 -39.37 -4.90
N HIS A 386 5.10 -38.70 -4.18
CA HIS A 386 6.06 -37.78 -4.79
C HIS A 386 7.10 -38.55 -5.63
N LEU A 387 7.39 -38.05 -6.83
CA LEU A 387 8.28 -38.65 -7.82
C LEU A 387 9.58 -37.85 -8.03
N GLY A 388 9.73 -36.70 -7.35
CA GLY A 388 10.87 -35.80 -7.48
C GLY A 388 10.47 -34.44 -8.03
N SER A 389 11.42 -33.51 -8.01
CA SER A 389 11.29 -32.20 -8.65
C SER A 389 12.05 -32.17 -9.97
N PHE A 390 11.57 -31.36 -10.90
CA PHE A 390 12.07 -31.32 -12.28
C PHE A 390 12.13 -29.89 -12.80
N ASP A 391 13.16 -29.62 -13.61
CA ASP A 391 13.28 -28.36 -14.34
C ASP A 391 12.25 -28.31 -15.47
N HIS A 392 11.49 -27.22 -15.55
CA HIS A 392 10.36 -27.11 -16.48
C HIS A 392 10.79 -26.95 -17.95
N LYS A 393 12.01 -26.47 -18.22
CA LYS A 393 12.52 -26.21 -19.57
C LYS A 393 13.21 -27.44 -20.17
N THR A 394 13.99 -28.13 -19.36
CA THR A 394 14.85 -29.25 -19.76
C THR A 394 14.22 -30.61 -19.47
N GLY A 395 13.34 -30.68 -18.45
CA GLY A 395 12.78 -31.94 -17.97
C GLY A 395 13.75 -32.76 -17.11
N GLU A 396 14.94 -32.21 -16.82
CA GLU A 396 15.92 -32.85 -15.96
C GLU A 396 15.42 -32.92 -14.51
N GLN A 397 15.75 -34.02 -13.84
CA GLN A 397 15.38 -34.21 -12.44
C GLN A 397 16.34 -33.43 -11.55
N ILE A 398 15.80 -32.57 -10.69
CA ILE A 398 16.54 -31.76 -9.74
C ILE A 398 16.68 -32.53 -8.42
N ASP A 399 15.54 -32.89 -7.80
CA ASP A 399 15.52 -33.70 -6.58
C ASP A 399 14.92 -35.09 -6.77
N LEU A 400 15.41 -36.03 -5.96
CA LEU A 400 14.90 -37.40 -5.87
C LEU A 400 13.52 -37.46 -5.16
N PRO A 401 12.75 -38.56 -5.35
CA PRO A 401 11.51 -38.80 -4.64
C PRO A 401 11.65 -38.70 -3.11
N LYS A 402 10.77 -37.92 -2.49
CA LYS A 402 10.70 -37.73 -1.02
C LYS A 402 9.52 -38.52 -0.46
N LYS A 403 9.77 -39.53 0.39
CA LYS A 403 8.75 -40.50 0.84
C LYS A 403 7.65 -39.91 1.72
N ASP A 404 7.95 -38.80 2.38
CA ASP A 404 7.09 -38.03 3.27
C ASP A 404 6.21 -37.02 2.52
N ARG A 405 6.58 -36.63 1.29
CA ARG A 405 5.76 -35.77 0.42
C ARG A 405 4.74 -36.58 -0.38
N ASN A 406 3.47 -36.17 -0.34
CA ASN A 406 2.40 -36.74 -1.17
C ASN A 406 1.22 -35.78 -1.31
N ILE A 407 0.43 -35.97 -2.38
CA ILE A 407 -0.81 -35.24 -2.66
C ILE A 407 -2.04 -36.14 -2.62
N LYS A 408 -2.00 -37.27 -1.90
CA LYS A 408 -3.09 -38.27 -1.90
C LYS A 408 -4.45 -37.67 -1.54
N ARG A 409 -4.46 -36.67 -0.65
CA ARG A 409 -5.68 -35.96 -0.22
C ARG A 409 -6.26 -35.03 -1.30
N PHE A 410 -5.51 -34.77 -2.37
CA PHE A 410 -5.80 -33.79 -3.41
C PHE A 410 -5.75 -34.39 -4.82
N LEU A 411 -5.83 -35.72 -4.97
CA LEU A 411 -5.89 -36.38 -6.28
C LEU A 411 -7.15 -35.98 -7.06
#